data_AF-A0A7W9E137-F1
#
_entry.id   AF-A0A7W9E137-F1
#
_cell.length_a   1.000
_cell.length_b   1.000
_cell.length_c   1.000
_cell.angle_alpha   90.00
_cell.angle_beta   90.00
_cell.angle_gamma   90.00
#
_symmetry.space_group_name_H-M   'P 1'
#
loop_
_entity.id
_entity.type
_entity.pdbx_description
1 polymer ?
#
loop_
_entity_poly.entity_id
_entity_poly.type
_entity_poly.pdbx_seq_one_letter_code
_entity_poly.pdbx_strand_id
1 'polypeptide(L)'
;MAQFDRKIIGKNIKSLREASGLSQLDFSHLVDISRRSIANIEAGTGGNNLDMLDRIFSFFNIKISDTLKKEIQIPINFRETLISNHKNNKPLLLLLGKKPNITYAIKYKLLKSDFINLPKEVNEIKLFFEQYGWVYLGTSISNALKREHDRIQIGEHKFKKNTYVYSKIDTDSK
;
A
#
# COMPACT_ATOMS: atom_id res chain seq x y z
N MET A 1 -20.05 8.96 -24.15
CA MET A 1 -19.76 8.33 -22.84
C MET A 1 -18.44 8.88 -22.35
N ALA A 2 -18.36 9.39 -21.12
CA ALA A 2 -17.14 10.01 -20.62
C ALA A 2 -15.98 8.99 -20.63
N GLN A 3 -14.94 9.29 -21.40
CA GLN A 3 -13.74 8.47 -21.53
C GLN A 3 -12.87 8.71 -20.30
N PHE A 4 -13.08 7.91 -19.25
CA PHE A 4 -12.27 7.99 -18.04
C PHE A 4 -10.94 7.28 -18.23
N ASP A 5 -9.87 7.85 -17.66
CA ASP A 5 -8.56 7.21 -17.69
C ASP A 5 -8.53 6.01 -16.72
N ARG A 6 -8.54 4.81 -17.29
CA ARG A 6 -8.51 3.55 -16.57
C ARG A 6 -7.25 3.41 -15.69
N LYS A 7 -6.13 4.01 -16.12
CA LYS A 7 -4.89 3.96 -15.36
C LYS A 7 -5.01 4.76 -14.07
N ILE A 8 -5.65 5.93 -14.13
CA ILE A 8 -5.88 6.77 -12.93
C ILE A 8 -6.78 6.03 -11.94
N ILE A 9 -7.88 5.45 -12.42
CA ILE A 9 -8.81 4.68 -11.57
C ILE A 9 -8.09 3.48 -10.93
N GLY A 10 -7.36 2.70 -11.72
CA GLY A 10 -6.60 1.55 -11.24
C GLY A 10 -5.57 1.94 -10.17
N LYS A 11 -4.82 3.02 -10.40
CA LYS A 11 -3.85 3.57 -9.44
C LYS A 11 -4.52 4.02 -8.15
N ASN A 12 -5.67 4.67 -8.25
CA ASN A 12 -6.46 5.13 -7.11
C ASN A 12 -6.94 3.94 -6.24
N ILE A 13 -7.54 2.93 -6.86
CA ILE A 13 -8.01 1.73 -6.15
C ILE A 13 -6.84 1.01 -5.48
N LYS A 14 -5.72 0.84 -6.19
CA LYS A 14 -4.49 0.26 -5.63
C LYS A 14 -3.99 1.05 -4.43
N SER A 15 -4.00 2.37 -4.52
CA SER A 15 -3.51 3.25 -3.44
C SER A 15 -4.41 3.17 -2.21
N LEU A 16 -5.74 3.14 -2.38
CA LEU A 16 -6.69 2.95 -1.28
C LEU A 16 -6.54 1.58 -0.62
N ARG A 17 -6.37 0.52 -1.41
CA ARG A 17 -6.13 -0.84 -0.89
C ARG A 17 -4.80 -0.93 -0.15
N GLU A 18 -3.73 -0.38 -0.70
CA GLU A 18 -2.42 -0.38 -0.04
C GLU A 18 -2.44 0.45 1.24
N ALA A 19 -3.08 1.62 1.24
CA ALA A 19 -3.26 2.47 2.42
C ALA A 19 -4.11 1.81 3.53
N SER A 20 -5.04 0.95 3.15
CA SER A 20 -5.82 0.13 4.09
C SER A 20 -5.08 -1.14 4.50
N GLY A 21 -3.86 -1.38 4.03
CA GLY A 21 -3.03 -2.53 4.41
C GLY A 21 -3.53 -3.89 3.94
N LEU A 22 -4.52 -3.93 3.06
CA LEU A 22 -5.15 -5.15 2.56
C LEU A 22 -4.34 -5.76 1.41
N SER A 23 -4.26 -7.09 1.35
CA SER A 23 -3.79 -7.77 0.13
C SER A 23 -4.89 -7.73 -0.96
N GLN A 24 -4.52 -7.97 -2.21
CA GLN A 24 -5.53 -8.12 -3.28
C GLN A 24 -6.51 -9.26 -3.00
N LEU A 25 -6.06 -10.32 -2.32
CA LEU A 25 -6.90 -11.44 -1.94
C LEU A 25 -7.89 -11.03 -0.83
N ASP A 26 -7.41 -10.41 0.25
CA ASP A 26 -8.30 -9.95 1.33
C ASP A 26 -9.31 -8.95 0.81
N PHE A 27 -8.86 -8.02 -0.04
CA PHE A 27 -9.73 -7.04 -0.65
C PHE A 27 -10.78 -7.70 -1.56
N SER A 28 -10.39 -8.71 -2.35
CA SER A 28 -11.30 -9.46 -3.23
C SER A 28 -12.47 -10.09 -2.47
N HIS A 29 -12.23 -10.61 -1.27
CA HIS A 29 -13.28 -11.16 -0.40
C HIS A 29 -14.20 -10.09 0.19
N LEU A 30 -13.66 -8.89 0.45
CA LEU A 30 -14.41 -7.80 1.07
C LEU A 30 -15.38 -7.10 0.12
N VAL A 31 -15.02 -7.00 -1.17
CA VAL A 31 -15.85 -6.34 -2.19
C VAL A 31 -16.59 -7.32 -3.11
N ASP A 32 -16.44 -8.63 -2.86
CA ASP A 32 -17.05 -9.71 -3.64
C ASP A 32 -16.72 -9.60 -5.15
N ILE A 33 -15.44 -9.44 -5.45
CA ILE A 33 -14.89 -9.34 -6.81
C ILE A 33 -13.69 -10.27 -6.89
N SER A 34 -13.54 -11.04 -7.96
CA SER A 34 -12.41 -11.98 -8.07
C SER A 34 -11.05 -11.28 -7.92
N ARG A 35 -10.08 -11.94 -7.26
CA ARG A 35 -8.70 -11.43 -7.14
C ARG A 35 -8.09 -11.05 -8.50
N ARG A 36 -8.38 -11.83 -9.55
CA ARG A 36 -7.91 -11.55 -10.92
C ARG A 36 -8.50 -10.25 -11.45
N SER A 37 -9.79 -10.02 -11.23
CA SER A 37 -10.45 -8.77 -11.61
C SER A 37 -9.85 -7.58 -10.86
N ILE A 38 -9.61 -7.70 -9.54
CA ILE A 38 -8.92 -6.66 -8.76
C ILE A 38 -7.54 -6.35 -9.36
N ALA A 39 -6.74 -7.37 -9.66
CA ALA A 39 -5.41 -7.19 -10.25
C ALA A 39 -5.47 -6.49 -11.62
N ASN A 40 -6.40 -6.87 -12.48
CA ASN A 40 -6.59 -6.25 -13.80
C ASN A 40 -7.08 -4.80 -13.70
N ILE A 41 -7.99 -4.51 -12.77
CA ILE A 41 -8.47 -3.15 -12.51
C ILE A 41 -7.31 -2.27 -12.02
N GLU A 42 -6.53 -2.74 -11.05
CA GLU A 42 -5.35 -2.02 -10.54
C GLU A 42 -4.27 -1.79 -11.60
N ALA A 43 -4.17 -2.67 -12.59
CA ALA A 43 -3.26 -2.53 -13.73
C ALA A 43 -3.82 -1.62 -14.85
N GLY A 44 -5.09 -1.22 -14.77
CA GLY A 44 -5.77 -0.45 -15.82
C GLY A 44 -6.11 -1.27 -17.08
N THR A 45 -6.02 -2.60 -17.01
CA THR A 45 -6.29 -3.53 -18.12
C THR A 45 -7.66 -4.21 -18.01
N GLY A 46 -8.33 -4.11 -16.85
CA GLY A 46 -9.66 -4.65 -16.59
C GLY A 46 -10.80 -3.86 -17.24
N GLY A 47 -11.97 -4.49 -17.36
CA GLY A 47 -13.19 -3.84 -17.85
C GLY A 47 -13.74 -2.81 -16.86
N ASN A 48 -14.23 -1.69 -17.37
CA ASN A 48 -14.87 -0.63 -16.58
C ASN A 48 -16.34 -0.96 -16.27
N ASN A 49 -16.60 -2.07 -15.56
CA ASN A 49 -17.94 -2.28 -15.04
C ASN A 49 -18.18 -1.25 -13.92
N LEU A 50 -19.05 -0.27 -14.20
CA LEU A 50 -19.39 0.80 -13.25
C LEU A 50 -19.89 0.22 -11.93
N ASP A 51 -20.65 -0.87 -11.94
CA ASP A 51 -21.15 -1.53 -10.73
C ASP A 51 -20.01 -2.08 -9.87
N MET A 52 -18.97 -2.63 -10.50
CA MET A 52 -17.78 -3.10 -9.78
C MET A 52 -16.98 -1.95 -9.17
N LEU A 53 -16.80 -0.86 -9.92
CA LEU A 53 -16.10 0.32 -9.43
C LEU A 53 -16.89 0.96 -8.28
N ASP A 54 -18.22 1.05 -8.40
CA ASP A 54 -19.08 1.63 -7.38
C ASP A 54 -19.04 0.81 -6.07
N ARG A 55 -19.05 -0.54 -6.16
CA ARG A 55 -18.80 -1.42 -5.00
C ARG A 55 -17.46 -1.15 -4.32
N ILE A 56 -16.40 -1.02 -5.11
CA ILE A 56 -15.03 -0.75 -4.61
C ILE A 56 -14.97 0.61 -3.90
N PHE A 57 -15.48 1.67 -4.52
CA PHE A 57 -15.40 3.01 -3.94
C PHE A 57 -16.35 3.18 -2.75
N SER A 58 -17.53 2.56 -2.79
CA SER A 58 -18.47 2.49 -1.67
C SER A 58 -17.84 1.83 -0.45
N PHE A 59 -17.03 0.79 -0.63
CA PHE A 59 -16.28 0.18 0.48
C PHE A 59 -15.38 1.20 1.20
N PHE A 60 -14.74 2.12 0.46
CA PHE A 60 -13.90 3.16 1.05
C PHE A 60 -14.68 4.42 1.47
N ASN A 61 -16.01 4.43 1.31
CA ASN A 61 -16.87 5.60 1.50
C ASN A 61 -16.41 6.82 0.65
N ILE A 62 -16.00 6.56 -0.59
CA ILE A 62 -15.55 7.58 -1.55
C ILE A 62 -16.53 7.58 -2.73
N LYS A 63 -16.87 8.77 -3.24
CA LYS A 63 -17.69 8.87 -4.45
C LYS A 63 -16.83 8.65 -5.68
N ILE A 64 -17.26 7.77 -6.58
CA ILE A 64 -16.54 7.50 -7.83
C ILE A 64 -16.25 8.79 -8.61
N SER A 65 -17.20 9.74 -8.65
CA SER A 65 -17.07 11.05 -9.32
C SER A 65 -15.78 11.80 -8.99
N ASP A 66 -15.30 11.67 -7.75
CA ASP A 66 -14.17 12.43 -7.22
C ASP A 66 -12.82 11.82 -7.62
N THR A 67 -12.85 10.59 -8.15
CA THR A 67 -11.69 9.73 -8.42
C THR A 67 -11.41 9.51 -9.91
N LEU A 68 -12.31 9.98 -10.78
CA LEU A 68 -12.26 9.72 -12.22
C LEU A 68 -11.28 10.59 -12.99
N LYS A 69 -10.89 11.75 -12.42
CA LYS A 69 -10.12 12.79 -13.13
C LYS A 69 -8.74 13.06 -12.55
N LYS A 70 -8.46 12.61 -11.33
CA LYS A 70 -7.20 12.89 -10.63
C LYS A 70 -6.81 11.77 -9.66
N GLU A 71 -5.53 11.75 -9.32
CA GLU A 71 -5.03 10.86 -8.28
C GLU A 71 -5.56 11.27 -6.90
N ILE A 72 -5.99 10.28 -6.12
CA ILE A 72 -6.51 10.50 -4.77
C ILE A 72 -5.35 10.75 -3.82
N GLN A 73 -5.49 11.79 -3.00
CA GLN A 73 -4.60 12.03 -1.87
C GLN A 73 -5.07 11.18 -0.69
N ILE A 74 -4.21 10.27 -0.24
CA ILE A 74 -4.52 9.36 0.87
C ILE A 74 -4.22 10.08 2.20
N PRO A 75 -5.20 10.26 3.09
CA PRO A 75 -4.97 10.87 4.39
C PRO A 75 -4.06 9.99 5.26
N ILE A 76 -3.29 10.60 6.16
CA ILE A 76 -2.28 9.91 6.98
C ILE A 76 -2.92 8.81 7.84
N ASN A 77 -4.12 9.06 8.37
CA ASN A 77 -4.92 8.20 9.22
C ASN A 77 -5.98 7.39 8.46
N PHE A 78 -5.79 7.14 7.16
CA PHE A 78 -6.80 6.48 6.32
C PHE A 78 -7.25 5.12 6.87
N ARG A 79 -6.31 4.32 7.39
CA ARG A 79 -6.62 2.99 7.95
C ARG A 79 -7.53 3.11 9.17
N GLU A 80 -7.23 4.04 10.08
CA GLU A 80 -7.96 4.29 11.31
C GLU A 80 -9.38 4.82 10.99
N THR A 81 -9.51 5.70 10.00
CA THR A 81 -10.80 6.16 9.49
C THR A 81 -11.61 5.01 8.89
N LEU A 82 -10.98 4.14 8.10
CA LEU A 82 -11.64 2.98 7.51
C LEU A 82 -12.15 2.01 8.58
N ILE A 83 -11.35 1.73 9.62
CA ILE A 83 -11.75 0.92 10.77
C ILE A 83 -12.97 1.52 11.46
N SER A 84 -12.97 2.84 11.67
CA SER A 84 -14.06 3.56 12.32
C SER A 84 -15.37 3.50 11.51
N ASN A 85 -15.27 3.66 10.18
CA ASN A 85 -16.42 3.57 9.27
C ASN A 85 -17.03 2.17 9.25
N HIS A 86 -16.22 1.14 9.46
CA HIS A 86 -16.61 -0.27 9.41
C HIS A 86 -16.65 -0.95 10.78
N LYS A 87 -16.87 -0.19 11.86
CA LYS A 87 -16.90 -0.70 13.24
C LYS A 87 -17.85 -1.89 13.48
N ASN A 88 -18.87 -2.05 12.63
CA ASN A 88 -19.84 -3.15 12.71
C ASN A 88 -19.51 -4.34 11.79
N ASN A 89 -18.51 -4.22 10.92
CA ASN A 89 -18.11 -5.26 9.95
C ASN A 89 -17.03 -6.17 10.57
N LYS A 90 -17.45 -7.19 11.32
CA LYS A 90 -16.54 -8.14 11.99
C LYS A 90 -15.52 -8.79 11.04
N PRO A 91 -15.89 -9.30 9.84
CA PRO A 91 -14.91 -9.84 8.90
C PRO A 91 -13.81 -8.86 8.52
N LEU A 92 -14.17 -7.60 8.26
CA LEU A 92 -13.20 -6.56 7.94
C LEU A 92 -12.30 -6.24 9.12
N LEU A 93 -12.85 -6.10 10.33
CA LEU A 93 -12.06 -5.84 11.53
C LEU A 93 -11.06 -6.97 11.82
N LEU A 94 -11.45 -8.23 11.58
CA LEU A 94 -10.54 -9.36 11.71
C LEU A 94 -9.38 -9.27 10.70
N LEU A 95 -9.65 -8.87 9.46
CA LEU A 95 -8.61 -8.69 8.43
C LEU A 95 -7.73 -7.47 8.71
N LEU A 96 -8.29 -6.37 9.21
CA LEU A 96 -7.55 -5.16 9.59
C LEU A 96 -6.83 -5.31 10.94
N GLY A 97 -7.20 -6.28 11.78
CA GLY A 97 -6.44 -6.64 12.98
C GLY A 97 -5.19 -7.47 12.67
N LYS A 98 -5.13 -8.10 11.50
CA LYS A 98 -3.96 -8.86 11.07
C LYS A 98 -2.81 -7.94 10.67
N LYS A 99 -1.61 -8.52 10.67
CA LYS A 99 -0.41 -7.91 10.10
C LYS A 99 -0.71 -7.39 8.68
N PRO A 100 -0.46 -6.11 8.38
CA PRO A 100 -0.75 -5.53 7.08
C PRO A 100 0.19 -6.08 6.00
N ASN A 101 -0.15 -5.83 4.73
CA ASN A 101 0.75 -6.10 3.61
C ASN A 101 2.11 -5.36 3.80
N ILE A 102 3.22 -5.98 3.40
CA ILE A 102 4.55 -5.34 3.45
C ILE A 102 4.58 -4.00 2.72
N THR A 103 3.86 -3.85 1.61
CA THR A 103 3.78 -2.57 0.89
C THR A 103 3.20 -1.46 1.77
N TYR A 104 2.22 -1.78 2.63
CA TYR A 104 1.69 -0.81 3.58
C TYR A 104 2.75 -0.42 4.62
N ALA A 105 3.40 -1.41 5.22
CA ALA A 105 4.41 -1.19 6.23
C ALA A 105 5.57 -0.33 5.69
N ILE A 106 5.99 -0.56 4.44
CA ILE A 106 7.00 0.27 3.77
C ILE A 106 6.47 1.69 3.51
N LYS A 107 5.36 1.84 2.76
CA LYS A 107 4.91 3.15 2.28
C LYS A 107 4.36 4.07 3.35
N TYR A 108 3.62 3.52 4.30
CA TYR A 108 2.81 4.31 5.24
C TYR A 108 3.37 4.31 6.66
N LYS A 109 4.36 3.46 6.97
CA LYS A 109 5.00 3.42 8.28
C LYS A 109 6.49 3.69 8.20
N LEU A 110 7.26 2.91 7.44
CA LEU A 110 8.71 3.10 7.30
C LEU A 110 9.05 4.42 6.62
N LEU A 111 8.53 4.66 5.41
CA LEU A 111 8.82 5.88 4.63
C LEU A 111 8.26 7.17 5.27
N LYS A 112 7.32 7.06 6.21
CA LYS A 112 6.80 8.21 6.96
C LYS A 112 7.53 8.43 8.29
N SER A 113 8.43 7.54 8.68
CA SER A 113 9.22 7.65 9.91
C SER A 113 10.62 8.18 9.62
N ASP A 114 11.30 8.72 10.63
CA ASP A 114 12.69 9.16 10.51
C ASP A 114 13.71 8.02 10.61
N PHE A 115 13.25 6.80 10.95
CA PHE A 115 14.09 5.62 11.17
C PHE A 115 14.99 5.28 9.97
N ILE A 116 14.47 5.50 8.76
CA ILE A 116 15.13 5.15 7.49
C ILE A 116 15.80 6.37 6.84
N ASN A 117 15.89 7.51 7.53
CA ASN A 117 16.66 8.66 7.03
C ASN A 117 18.16 8.34 7.05
N LEU A 118 18.60 7.45 7.95
CA LEU A 118 19.94 6.89 7.96
C LEU A 118 19.96 5.52 7.25
N PRO A 119 21.09 5.09 6.66
CA PRO A 119 21.21 3.76 6.05
C PRO A 119 20.95 2.65 7.06
N LYS A 120 20.00 1.76 6.74
CA LYS A 120 19.61 0.61 7.56
C LYS A 120 19.74 -0.72 6.83
N GLU A 121 20.19 -1.74 7.55
CA GLU A 121 20.13 -3.11 7.07
C GLU A 121 18.68 -3.64 7.10
N VAL A 122 18.41 -4.67 6.28
CA VAL A 122 17.11 -5.37 6.28
C VAL A 122 16.74 -5.88 7.68
N ASN A 123 17.72 -6.36 8.45
CA ASN A 123 17.45 -6.87 9.79
C ASN A 123 17.02 -5.76 10.76
N GLU A 124 17.59 -4.56 10.66
CA GLU A 124 17.16 -3.40 11.45
C GLU A 124 15.73 -2.99 11.06
N ILE A 125 15.41 -2.97 9.75
CA ILE A 125 14.06 -2.67 9.26
C ILE A 125 13.05 -3.75 9.71
N LYS A 126 13.49 -5.01 9.76
CA LYS A 126 12.68 -6.12 10.28
C LYS A 126 12.32 -5.89 11.76
N LEU A 127 13.32 -5.59 12.59
CA LEU A 127 13.11 -5.28 14.01
C LEU A 127 12.19 -4.06 14.19
N PHE A 128 12.35 -3.04 13.33
CA PHE A 128 11.45 -1.89 13.30
C PHE A 128 10.00 -2.27 13.01
N PHE A 129 9.70 -3.31 12.24
CA PHE A 129 8.31 -3.77 12.06
C PHE A 129 7.83 -4.68 13.19
N GLU A 130 8.74 -5.47 13.78
CA GLU A 130 8.43 -6.35 14.90
C GLU A 130 7.95 -5.60 16.15
N GLN A 131 8.39 -4.35 16.37
CA GLN A 131 7.87 -3.50 17.47
C GLN A 131 6.36 -3.23 17.36
N TYR A 132 5.78 -3.34 16.16
CA TYR A 132 4.33 -3.21 15.90
C TYR A 132 3.63 -4.57 15.86
N GLY A 133 4.31 -5.66 16.21
CA GLY A 133 3.83 -7.04 16.06
C GLY A 133 3.81 -7.53 14.61
N TRP A 134 4.51 -6.84 13.68
CA TRP A 134 4.49 -7.18 12.26
C TRP A 134 5.73 -7.94 11.83
N VAL A 135 5.63 -9.27 11.80
CA VAL A 135 6.73 -10.14 11.39
C VAL A 135 6.75 -10.32 9.87
N TYR A 136 7.82 -9.87 9.20
CA TYR A 136 8.05 -10.08 7.77
C TYR A 136 9.36 -10.81 7.50
N LEU A 137 9.42 -11.57 6.39
CA LEU A 137 10.66 -12.17 5.90
C LEU A 137 11.60 -11.09 5.36
N GLY A 138 12.90 -11.20 5.65
CA GLY A 138 13.91 -10.25 5.16
C GLY A 138 13.93 -10.12 3.63
N THR A 139 13.79 -11.25 2.92
CA THR A 139 13.67 -11.27 1.45
C THR A 139 12.46 -10.48 0.96
N SER A 140 11.32 -10.54 1.68
CA SER A 140 10.11 -9.79 1.35
C SER A 140 10.30 -8.30 1.56
N ILE A 141 10.97 -7.89 2.65
CA ILE A 141 11.33 -6.50 2.93
C ILE A 141 12.26 -5.98 1.82
N SER A 142 13.35 -6.69 1.54
CA SER A 142 14.32 -6.30 0.50
C SER A 142 13.67 -6.15 -0.87
N ASN A 143 12.85 -7.13 -1.30
CA ASN A 143 12.14 -7.06 -2.57
C ASN A 143 11.11 -5.93 -2.61
N ALA A 144 10.49 -5.58 -1.47
CA ALA A 144 9.57 -4.45 -1.41
C ALA A 144 10.31 -3.11 -1.51
N LEU A 145 11.42 -2.95 -0.80
CA LEU A 145 12.27 -1.76 -0.87
C LEU A 145 12.81 -1.51 -2.28
N LYS A 146 13.25 -2.57 -2.97
CA LYS A 146 13.71 -2.49 -4.38
C LYS A 146 12.64 -1.96 -5.34
N ARG A 147 11.35 -2.18 -5.05
CA ARG A 147 10.27 -1.64 -5.89
C ARG A 147 10.07 -0.14 -5.70
N GLU A 148 10.37 0.39 -4.51
CA GLU A 148 10.28 1.81 -4.16
C GLU A 148 11.60 2.56 -4.45
N HIS A 149 12.30 2.19 -5.53
CA HIS A 149 13.57 2.79 -5.98
C HIS A 149 13.50 4.30 -6.26
N ASP A 150 12.29 4.85 -6.45
CA ASP A 150 12.01 6.27 -6.58
C ASP A 150 12.10 7.03 -5.24
N ARG A 151 12.09 6.31 -4.11
CA ARG A 151 12.08 6.87 -2.74
C ARG A 151 13.16 6.32 -1.84
N ILE A 152 13.71 5.16 -2.19
CA ILE A 152 14.72 4.43 -1.42
C ILE A 152 16.01 4.37 -2.22
N GLN A 153 17.09 4.85 -1.60
CA GLN A 153 18.45 4.62 -2.04
C GLN A 153 18.95 3.29 -1.50
N ILE A 154 19.61 2.50 -2.35
CA ILE A 154 20.24 1.23 -1.98
C ILE A 154 21.75 1.40 -2.11
N GLY A 155 22.47 1.15 -1.03
CA GLY A 155 23.93 1.20 -0.99
C GLY A 155 24.54 -0.10 -0.48
N GLU A 156 25.84 -0.29 -0.71
CA GLU A 156 26.61 -1.39 -0.12
C GLU A 156 27.03 -1.04 1.31
N HIS A 157 27.01 -2.03 2.20
CA HIS A 157 27.44 -1.86 3.58
C HIS A 157 28.97 -1.71 3.66
N LYS A 158 29.44 -0.60 4.25
CA LYS A 158 30.87 -0.21 4.29
C LYS A 158 31.83 -1.31 4.77
N PHE A 159 31.40 -2.12 5.75
CA PHE A 159 32.24 -3.14 6.38
C PHE A 159 31.82 -4.59 6.12
N LYS A 160 30.68 -4.82 5.45
CA LYS A 160 30.11 -6.17 5.29
C LYS A 160 29.91 -6.45 3.81
N LYS A 161 30.72 -7.35 3.27
CA LYS A 161 30.60 -7.77 1.86
C LYS A 161 29.22 -8.39 1.61
N ASN A 162 28.68 -8.17 0.41
CA ASN A 162 27.37 -8.68 -0.04
C ASN A 162 26.17 -8.27 0.84
N THR A 163 26.31 -7.21 1.65
CA THR A 163 25.23 -6.68 2.49
C THR A 163 24.82 -5.32 1.97
N TYR A 164 23.51 -5.08 1.86
CA TYR A 164 22.95 -3.82 1.40
C TYR A 164 22.34 -3.04 2.55
N VAL A 165 22.44 -1.72 2.45
CA VAL A 165 21.78 -0.75 3.32
C VAL A 165 20.78 0.07 2.51
N TYR A 166 19.72 0.51 3.18
CA TYR A 166 18.59 1.23 2.59
C TYR A 166 18.39 2.53 3.34
N SER A 167 18.24 3.64 2.63
CA SER A 167 17.88 4.94 3.19
C SER A 167 16.86 5.64 2.30
N LYS A 168 16.14 6.64 2.82
CA LYS A 168 15.37 7.56 1.97
C LYS A 168 16.30 8.31 1.03
N ILE A 169 15.78 8.63 -0.14
CA ILE A 169 16.39 9.63 -1.02
C ILE A 169 16.12 11.01 -0.41
N ASP A 170 17.18 11.77 -0.15
CA ASP A 170 17.06 13.16 0.29
C ASP A 170 16.37 13.96 -0.80
N THR A 171 15.18 14.45 -0.50
CA THR A 171 14.40 15.30 -1.43
C THR A 171 14.75 16.78 -1.30
N ASP A 172 15.62 17.14 -0.34
CA ASP A 172 16.07 18.51 -0.04
C ASP A 172 17.35 18.94 -0.81
N SER A 173 17.76 18.21 -1.86
CA SER A 173 18.91 18.57 -2.72
C SER A 173 18.49 19.02 -4.13
N LYS A 174 17.35 19.70 -4.27
CA LYS A 174 16.97 20.40 -5.50
C LYS A 174 16.74 21.88 -5.25
#